data_AF-A0A644YHP3-F1
#
_entry.id   AF-A0A644YHP3-F1
#
_cell.length_a   1.000
_cell.length_b   1.000
_cell.length_c   1.000
_cell.angle_alpha   90.00
_cell.angle_beta   90.00
_cell.angle_gamma   90.00
#
_symmetry.space_group_name_H-M   'P 1'
#
loop_
_entity.id
_entity.type
_entity.pdbx_description
1 polymer ?
#
loop_
_entity_poly.entity_id
_entity_poly.type
_entity_poly.pdbx_seq_one_letter_code
_entity_poly.pdbx_strand_id
1 'polypeptide(L)'
;MIKKLAENQNWAKAAPVLGIVATILLIVFTNPSQPIFWALVNIPLYFFHQTEEHLWPGGFKRYVNTVVNKLPDGEEKLTDIKVFWINILSVWIAFFIFGALSFWNIGFGLLLIIFSAINCLTHIGMALIKKEWNPGLVMSSLQMLLSIYGAYFLTVHGGIQNVALWWVLTIAFSVASHVAVFRLGMTT
;
A
#
# COMPACT_ATOMS: atom_id res chain seq x y z
N MET A 1 -1.99 12.07 21.89
CA MET A 1 -2.22 10.72 21.33
C MET A 1 -1.48 10.50 20.01
N ILE A 2 -1.73 11.29 18.96
CA ILE A 2 -1.09 11.18 17.63
C ILE A 2 0.45 11.16 17.71
N LYS A 3 1.06 12.09 18.45
CA LYS A 3 2.53 12.14 18.61
C LYS A 3 3.12 10.82 19.13
N LYS A 4 2.45 10.19 20.10
CA LYS A 4 2.89 8.91 20.70
C LYS A 4 2.75 7.73 19.72
N LEU A 5 1.72 7.76 18.87
CA LEU A 5 1.54 6.76 17.82
C LEU A 5 2.57 6.92 16.70
N ALA A 6 2.88 8.16 16.31
CA ALA A 6 3.86 8.45 15.28
C ALA A 6 5.29 8.15 15.73
N GLU A 7 5.64 8.51 16.96
CA GLU A 7 6.98 8.34 17.54
C GLU A 7 7.47 6.89 17.40
N ASN A 8 8.67 6.75 16.82
CA ASN A 8 9.32 5.47 16.53
C ASN A 8 8.39 4.49 15.78
N GLN A 9 7.47 5.03 15.00
CA GLN A 9 6.49 4.26 14.24
C GLN A 9 5.65 3.29 15.10
N ASN A 10 5.34 3.68 16.35
CA ASN A 10 4.56 2.85 17.28
C ASN A 10 3.22 2.36 16.70
N TRP A 11 2.61 3.13 15.80
CA TRP A 11 1.39 2.75 15.07
C TRP A 11 1.53 1.43 14.30
N ALA A 12 2.73 1.12 13.78
CA ALA A 12 2.99 -0.07 12.97
C ALA A 12 2.89 -1.37 13.79
N LYS A 13 2.95 -1.31 15.13
CA LYS A 13 2.74 -2.47 16.01
C LYS A 13 1.34 -3.08 15.86
N ALA A 14 0.37 -2.30 15.40
CA ALA A 14 -0.97 -2.80 15.11
C ALA A 14 -1.05 -3.56 13.77
N ALA A 15 -0.13 -3.29 12.83
CA ALA A 15 -0.22 -3.79 11.46
C ALA A 15 -0.24 -5.34 11.36
N PRO A 16 0.59 -6.12 12.07
CA PRO A 16 0.53 -7.58 11.99
C PRO A 16 -0.81 -8.14 12.48
N VAL A 17 -1.32 -7.60 13.59
CA VAL A 17 -2.57 -8.04 14.19
C VAL A 17 -3.74 -7.71 13.27
N LEU A 18 -3.76 -6.48 12.73
CA LEU A 18 -4.78 -6.06 11.77
C LEU A 18 -4.69 -6.85 10.46
N GLY A 19 -3.49 -7.21 10.00
CA GLY A 19 -3.28 -8.08 8.84
C GLY A 19 -3.85 -9.49 9.04
N ILE A 20 -3.66 -10.08 10.23
CA ILE A 20 -4.27 -11.37 10.59
C ILE A 20 -5.80 -11.25 10.63
N VAL A 21 -6.32 -10.23 11.32
CA VAL A 21 -7.77 -10.01 11.42
C VAL A 21 -8.38 -9.79 10.03
N ALA A 22 -7.77 -8.94 9.20
CA ALA A 22 -8.23 -8.68 7.83
C ALA A 22 -8.19 -9.96 6.97
N THR A 23 -7.17 -10.79 7.11
CA THR A 23 -7.07 -12.09 6.42
C THR A 23 -8.21 -13.02 6.83
N ILE A 24 -8.48 -13.13 8.14
CA ILE A 24 -9.57 -13.97 8.65
C ILE A 24 -10.91 -13.45 8.13
N LEU A 25 -11.18 -12.15 8.24
CA LEU A 25 -12.41 -11.55 7.74
C LEU A 25 -12.57 -11.78 6.23
N LEU A 26 -11.50 -11.62 5.45
CA LEU A 26 -11.53 -11.88 4.01
C LEU A 26 -11.95 -13.32 3.70
N ILE A 27 -11.33 -14.32 4.34
CA ILE A 27 -11.60 -15.74 4.07
C ILE A 27 -12.95 -16.19 4.63
N VAL A 28 -13.41 -15.63 5.74
CA VAL A 28 -14.71 -15.97 6.35
C VAL A 28 -15.88 -15.41 5.54
N PHE A 29 -15.75 -14.18 5.03
CA PHE A 29 -16.86 -13.47 4.37
C PHE A 29 -16.80 -13.50 2.84
N THR A 30 -15.69 -13.95 2.24
CA THR A 30 -15.53 -14.01 0.77
C THR A 30 -14.79 -15.28 0.36
N ASN A 31 -14.79 -15.59 -0.94
CA ASN A 31 -14.12 -16.78 -1.49
C ASN A 31 -13.25 -16.40 -2.69
N PRO A 32 -12.07 -17.04 -2.91
CA PRO A 32 -11.24 -16.83 -4.09
C PRO A 32 -11.93 -16.96 -5.46
N SER A 33 -13.10 -17.62 -5.54
CA SER A 33 -13.92 -17.67 -6.75
C SER A 33 -14.73 -16.38 -7.01
N GLN A 34 -14.80 -15.47 -6.04
CA GLN A 34 -15.55 -14.23 -6.11
C GLN A 34 -14.64 -13.04 -6.43
N PRO A 35 -15.05 -12.11 -7.31
CA PRO A 35 -14.28 -10.90 -7.60
C PRO A 35 -13.98 -10.05 -6.36
N ILE A 36 -14.91 -9.97 -5.41
CA ILE A 36 -14.74 -9.16 -4.19
C ILE A 36 -13.57 -9.64 -3.33
N PHE A 37 -13.26 -10.95 -3.32
CA PHE A 37 -12.08 -11.46 -2.63
C PHE A 37 -10.80 -10.82 -3.18
N TRP A 38 -10.67 -10.79 -4.51
CA TRP A 38 -9.50 -10.23 -5.21
C TRP A 38 -9.43 -8.71 -5.15
N ALA A 39 -10.57 -8.03 -5.00
CA ALA A 39 -10.59 -6.59 -4.71
C ALA A 39 -9.99 -6.30 -3.34
N LEU A 40 -10.38 -7.09 -2.33
CA LEU A 40 -10.06 -6.82 -0.93
C LEU A 40 -8.76 -7.48 -0.45
N VAL A 41 -8.19 -8.45 -1.18
CA VAL A 41 -6.94 -9.15 -0.79
C VAL A 41 -5.76 -8.22 -0.58
N ASN A 42 -5.75 -7.06 -1.23
CA ASN A 42 -4.71 -6.06 -1.04
C ASN A 42 -4.72 -5.43 0.36
N ILE A 43 -5.83 -5.46 1.10
CA ILE A 43 -5.93 -4.93 2.46
C ILE A 43 -5.03 -5.72 3.44
N PRO A 44 -5.18 -7.04 3.62
CA PRO A 44 -4.28 -7.79 4.49
C PRO A 44 -2.84 -7.77 4.00
N LEU A 45 -2.61 -7.83 2.68
CA LEU A 45 -1.25 -7.76 2.12
C LEU A 45 -0.56 -6.44 2.48
N TYR A 46 -1.27 -5.32 2.41
CA TYR A 46 -0.71 -4.02 2.74
C TYR A 46 -0.39 -3.89 4.24
N PHE A 47 -1.18 -4.51 5.14
CA PHE A 47 -0.84 -4.58 6.56
C PHE A 47 0.47 -5.34 6.81
N PHE A 48 0.68 -6.45 6.11
CA PHE A 48 1.93 -7.20 6.20
C PHE A 48 3.10 -6.46 5.52
N HIS A 49 2.84 -5.73 4.43
CA HIS A 49 3.83 -4.84 3.82
C HIS A 49 4.28 -3.74 4.79
N GLN A 50 3.35 -3.05 5.46
CA GLN A 50 3.67 -2.07 6.51
C GLN A 50 4.39 -2.69 7.71
N THR A 51 4.11 -3.96 8.02
CA THR A 51 4.85 -4.68 9.05
C THR A 51 6.32 -4.78 8.68
N GLU A 52 6.64 -5.22 7.45
CA GLU A 52 8.02 -5.30 6.96
C GLU A 52 8.69 -3.92 6.94
N GLU A 53 7.97 -2.91 6.47
CA GLU A 53 8.46 -1.55 6.24
C GLU A 53 8.77 -0.79 7.54
N HIS A 54 7.90 -0.92 8.55
CA HIS A 54 7.90 -0.05 9.73
C HIS A 54 8.11 -0.76 11.06
N LEU A 55 7.84 -2.06 11.16
CA LEU A 55 7.94 -2.80 12.42
C LEU A 55 9.11 -3.77 12.44
N TRP A 56 9.11 -4.73 11.52
CA TRP A 56 10.10 -5.80 11.47
C TRP A 56 10.28 -6.34 10.06
N PRO A 57 11.49 -6.24 9.47
CA PRO A 57 12.72 -5.69 10.03
C PRO A 57 12.69 -4.16 10.22
N GLY A 58 11.74 -3.46 9.59
CA GLY A 58 11.59 -2.01 9.71
C GLY A 58 12.69 -1.23 8.98
N GLY A 59 12.78 0.06 9.28
CA GLY A 59 13.89 0.92 8.82
C GLY A 59 13.62 1.72 7.55
N PHE A 60 12.41 1.68 7.00
CA PHE A 60 12.05 2.43 5.80
C PHE A 60 12.36 3.93 5.89
N LYS A 61 12.01 4.57 7.01
CA LYS A 61 12.30 6.00 7.24
C LYS A 61 13.80 6.29 7.06
N ARG A 62 14.64 5.46 7.67
CA ARG A 62 16.10 5.58 7.57
C ARG A 62 16.55 5.36 6.14
N TYR A 63 16.08 4.30 5.48
CA TYR A 63 16.41 4.00 4.08
C TYR A 63 16.08 5.17 3.15
N VAL A 64 14.89 5.76 3.27
CA VAL A 64 14.50 6.92 2.46
C VAL A 64 15.38 8.13 2.76
N ASN A 65 15.66 8.45 4.02
CA ASN A 65 16.50 9.61 4.36
C ASN A 65 17.96 9.42 3.90
N THR A 66 18.57 8.26 4.11
CA THR A 66 20.00 8.06 3.82
C THR A 66 20.28 7.62 2.39
N VAL A 67 19.47 6.73 1.80
CA VAL A 67 19.74 6.16 0.48
C VAL A 67 19.05 6.93 -0.64
N VAL A 68 17.79 7.32 -0.44
CA VAL A 68 17.00 8.04 -1.45
C VAL A 68 17.32 9.54 -1.42
N ASN A 69 17.26 10.15 -0.23
CA ASN A 69 17.51 11.58 -0.06
C ASN A 69 19.00 11.93 0.12
N LYS A 70 19.87 10.95 0.34
CA LYS A 70 21.31 11.14 0.54
C LYS A 70 21.64 12.12 1.67
N LEU A 71 20.83 12.11 2.73
CA LEU A 71 21.05 12.98 3.89
C LEU A 71 22.14 12.39 4.80
N PRO A 72 22.90 13.25 5.49
CA PRO A 72 23.77 12.82 6.58
C PRO A 72 22.99 12.11 7.70
N ASP A 73 23.68 11.27 8.48
CA ASP A 73 23.08 10.63 9.64
C ASP A 73 22.59 11.69 10.66
N GLY A 74 21.34 11.54 11.10
CA GLY A 74 20.67 12.47 12.02
C GLY A 74 19.81 13.54 11.34
N GLU A 75 19.93 13.72 10.02
CA GLU A 75 19.01 14.57 9.25
C GLU A 75 17.80 13.79 8.73
N GLU A 76 16.62 14.39 8.85
CA GLU A 76 15.37 13.78 8.40
C GLU A 76 14.57 14.76 7.52
N LYS A 77 14.31 14.36 6.27
CA LYS A 77 13.23 14.96 5.46
C LYS A 77 11.92 14.25 5.72
N LEU A 78 11.97 12.93 5.72
CA LEU A 78 10.87 12.06 6.09
C LEU A 78 10.93 11.79 7.60
N THR A 79 10.04 12.44 8.35
CA THR A 79 9.95 12.31 9.81
C THR A 79 8.87 11.31 10.21
N ASP A 80 8.90 10.85 11.46
CA ASP A 80 7.89 9.94 12.03
C ASP A 80 6.45 10.43 11.82
N ILE A 81 6.21 11.73 12.01
CA ILE A 81 4.88 12.32 11.86
C ILE A 81 4.45 12.38 10.39
N LYS A 82 5.38 12.62 9.45
CA LYS A 82 5.09 12.58 8.01
C LYS A 82 4.73 11.14 7.61
N VAL A 83 5.51 10.14 8.02
CA VAL A 83 5.22 8.73 7.75
C VAL A 83 3.86 8.31 8.30
N PHE A 84 3.55 8.71 9.55
CA PHE A 84 2.26 8.42 10.16
C PHE A 84 1.10 8.97 9.33
N TRP A 85 1.13 10.25 8.95
CA TRP A 85 0.04 10.86 8.22
C TRP A 85 -0.11 10.32 6.80
N ILE A 86 0.99 10.05 6.11
CA ILE A 86 0.97 9.40 4.79
C ILE A 86 0.24 8.06 4.89
N ASN A 87 0.61 7.21 5.85
CA ASN A 87 -0.01 5.89 5.97
C ASN A 87 -1.47 5.96 6.46
N ILE A 88 -1.78 6.76 7.48
CA ILE A 88 -3.15 6.84 8.00
C ILE A 88 -4.10 7.52 7.00
N LEU A 89 -3.75 8.70 6.48
CA LEU A 89 -4.63 9.47 5.61
C LEU A 89 -4.62 8.97 4.17
N SER A 90 -3.43 8.78 3.58
CA SER A 90 -3.35 8.50 2.15
C SER A 90 -3.63 7.04 1.83
N VAL A 91 -3.21 6.12 2.70
CA VAL A 91 -3.41 4.68 2.47
C VAL A 91 -4.68 4.21 3.15
N TRP A 92 -4.76 4.27 4.49
CA TRP A 92 -5.82 3.55 5.21
C TRP A 92 -7.21 4.15 5.04
N ILE A 93 -7.35 5.47 5.01
CA ILE A 93 -8.65 6.10 4.67
C ILE A 93 -9.05 5.75 3.23
N ALA A 94 -8.12 5.81 2.27
CA ALA A 94 -8.40 5.45 0.88
C ALA A 94 -8.82 3.97 0.76
N PHE A 95 -8.12 3.07 1.46
CA PHE A 95 -8.41 1.64 1.44
C PHE A 95 -9.78 1.34 2.06
N PHE A 96 -10.12 2.02 3.16
CA PHE A 96 -11.44 1.90 3.76
C PHE A 96 -12.54 2.37 2.79
N ILE A 97 -12.38 3.55 2.18
CA ILE A 97 -13.37 4.11 1.24
C ILE A 97 -13.52 3.21 0.01
N PHE A 98 -12.43 2.86 -0.67
CA PHE A 98 -12.51 2.06 -1.91
C PHE A 98 -12.88 0.61 -1.64
N GLY A 99 -12.49 0.05 -0.49
CA GLY A 99 -12.98 -1.25 -0.03
C GLY A 99 -14.49 -1.26 0.19
N ALA A 100 -15.04 -0.25 0.86
CA ALA A 100 -16.49 -0.11 1.03
C ALA A 100 -17.21 0.09 -0.32
N LEU A 101 -16.67 0.96 -1.17
CA LEU A 101 -17.24 1.24 -2.50
C LEU A 101 -17.20 0.03 -3.43
N SER A 102 -16.28 -0.92 -3.22
CA SER A 102 -16.20 -2.17 -4.00
C SER A 102 -17.44 -3.05 -3.87
N PHE A 103 -18.20 -2.92 -2.78
CA PHE A 103 -19.48 -3.62 -2.61
C PHE A 103 -20.62 -3.01 -3.43
N TRP A 104 -20.53 -1.71 -3.77
CA TRP A 104 -21.48 -1.05 -4.68
C TRP A 104 -21.07 -1.18 -6.15
N ASN A 105 -19.79 -1.04 -6.43
CA ASN A 105 -19.23 -1.21 -7.77
C ASN A 105 -17.83 -1.81 -7.67
N ILE A 106 -17.67 -3.03 -8.17
CA ILE A 106 -16.42 -3.79 -8.08
C ILE A 106 -15.25 -3.11 -8.80
N GLY A 107 -15.50 -2.15 -9.70
CA GLY A 107 -14.46 -1.31 -10.31
C GLY A 107 -13.63 -0.53 -9.29
N PHE A 108 -14.18 -0.17 -8.13
CA PHE A 108 -13.40 0.45 -7.03
C PHE A 108 -12.34 -0.50 -6.46
N GLY A 109 -12.49 -1.81 -6.64
CA GLY A 109 -11.46 -2.79 -6.27
C GLY A 109 -10.17 -2.61 -7.07
N LEU A 110 -10.26 -2.14 -8.32
CA LEU A 110 -9.08 -1.78 -9.11
C LEU A 110 -8.31 -0.61 -8.49
N LEU A 111 -8.95 0.31 -7.74
CA LEU A 111 -8.22 1.38 -7.06
C LEU A 111 -7.34 0.81 -5.96
N LEU A 112 -7.84 -0.14 -5.16
CA LEU A 112 -7.04 -0.81 -4.13
C LEU A 112 -5.84 -1.52 -4.75
N ILE A 113 -6.08 -2.25 -5.84
CA ILE A 113 -5.06 -3.06 -6.50
C ILE A 113 -4.00 -2.18 -7.17
N ILE A 114 -4.40 -1.20 -7.97
CA ILE A 114 -3.47 -0.36 -8.73
C ILE A 114 -2.72 0.60 -7.81
N PHE A 115 -3.37 1.13 -6.77
CA PHE A 115 -2.68 1.92 -5.75
C PHE A 115 -1.59 1.08 -5.06
N SER A 116 -1.91 -0.14 -4.64
CA SER A 116 -0.94 -1.06 -4.05
C SER A 116 0.20 -1.42 -5.00
N ALA A 117 -0.13 -1.71 -6.26
CA ALA A 117 0.85 -2.08 -7.27
C ALA A 117 1.86 -0.95 -7.52
N ILE A 118 1.42 0.30 -7.62
CA ILE A 118 2.33 1.44 -7.75
C ILE A 118 3.25 1.55 -6.54
N ASN A 119 2.73 1.37 -5.33
CA ASN A 119 3.56 1.36 -4.12
C ASN A 119 4.63 0.26 -4.18
N CYS A 120 4.22 -0.96 -4.54
CA CYS A 120 5.12 -2.11 -4.68
C CYS A 120 6.20 -1.87 -5.74
N LEU A 121 5.87 -1.22 -6.87
CA LEU A 121 6.85 -0.85 -7.91
C LEU A 121 7.96 0.06 -7.37
N THR A 122 7.68 0.90 -6.37
CA THR A 122 8.72 1.76 -5.80
C THR A 122 9.79 0.95 -5.05
N HIS A 123 9.38 -0.01 -4.22
CA HIS A 123 10.29 -0.90 -3.50
C HIS A 123 11.08 -1.81 -4.44
N ILE A 124 10.39 -2.44 -5.40
CA ILE A 124 11.01 -3.34 -6.39
C ILE A 124 11.98 -2.54 -7.28
N GLY A 125 11.54 -1.39 -7.80
CA GLY A 125 12.35 -0.52 -8.63
C GLY A 125 13.61 -0.03 -7.90
N MET A 126 13.49 0.38 -6.64
CA MET A 126 14.64 0.79 -5.84
C MET A 126 15.60 -0.38 -5.60
N ALA A 127 15.11 -1.58 -5.30
CA ALA A 127 15.95 -2.76 -5.15
C ALA A 127 16.73 -3.08 -6.43
N LEU A 128 16.10 -2.98 -7.60
CA LEU A 128 16.77 -3.22 -8.88
C LEU A 128 17.82 -2.14 -9.20
N ILE A 129 17.50 -0.87 -8.96
CA ILE A 129 18.40 0.26 -9.23
C ILE A 129 19.62 0.22 -8.29
N LYS A 130 19.39 -0.04 -7.01
CA LYS A 130 20.44 -0.04 -5.98
C LYS A 130 21.12 -1.39 -5.80
N LYS A 131 20.55 -2.45 -6.36
CA LYS A 131 21.00 -3.85 -6.23
C LYS A 131 21.13 -4.27 -4.77
N GLU A 132 20.22 -3.80 -3.93
CA GLU A 132 20.19 -4.07 -2.50
C GLU A 132 18.76 -4.33 -2.02
N TRP A 133 18.62 -5.02 -0.89
CA TRP A 133 17.34 -5.15 -0.22
C TRP A 133 16.93 -3.81 0.41
N ASN A 134 15.64 -3.49 0.38
CA ASN A 134 15.07 -2.36 1.10
C ASN A 134 13.86 -2.79 1.94
N PRO A 135 13.56 -2.07 3.04
CA PRO A 135 12.41 -2.36 3.89
C PRO A 135 11.09 -2.35 3.10
N GLY A 136 10.40 -3.48 3.08
CA GLY A 136 9.14 -3.67 2.36
C GLY A 136 9.28 -4.44 1.03
N LEU A 137 10.49 -4.80 0.60
CA LEU A 137 10.72 -5.46 -0.69
C LEU A 137 10.05 -6.84 -0.79
N VAL A 138 10.10 -7.66 0.27
CA VAL A 138 9.61 -9.04 0.22
C VAL A 138 8.09 -9.03 0.06
N MET A 139 7.40 -8.29 0.92
CA MET A 139 5.96 -8.15 0.90
C MET A 139 5.48 -7.38 -0.32
N SER A 140 6.21 -6.36 -0.79
CA SER A 140 5.89 -5.68 -2.05
C SER A 140 5.95 -6.64 -3.25
N SER A 141 6.92 -7.57 -3.26
CA SER A 141 7.05 -8.55 -4.32
C SER A 141 5.88 -9.54 -4.31
N LEU A 142 5.51 -10.06 -3.14
CA LEU A 142 4.34 -10.94 -2.98
C LEU A 142 3.04 -10.21 -3.35
N GLN A 143 2.87 -8.99 -2.84
CA GLN A 143 1.69 -8.18 -3.08
C GLN A 143 1.56 -7.78 -4.55
N MET A 144 2.67 -7.51 -5.25
CA MET A 144 2.66 -7.25 -6.68
C MET A 144 2.10 -8.44 -7.48
N LEU A 145 2.57 -9.66 -7.18
CA LEU A 145 2.08 -10.86 -7.88
C LEU A 145 0.58 -11.06 -7.69
N LEU A 146 0.09 -10.92 -6.45
CA LEU A 146 -1.33 -11.05 -6.13
C LEU A 146 -2.15 -9.88 -6.69
N SER A 147 -1.56 -8.68 -6.80
CA SER A 147 -2.20 -7.52 -7.44
C SER A 147 -2.37 -7.71 -8.93
N ILE A 148 -1.35 -8.23 -9.63
CA ILE A 148 -1.44 -8.54 -11.06
C ILE A 148 -2.56 -9.55 -11.32
N TYR A 149 -2.57 -10.65 -10.54
CA TYR A 149 -3.62 -11.65 -10.67
C TYR A 149 -5.00 -11.11 -10.29
N GLY A 150 -5.11 -10.35 -9.20
CA GLY A 150 -6.37 -9.75 -8.77
C GLY A 150 -6.93 -8.77 -9.81
N ALA A 151 -6.08 -7.94 -10.41
CA ALA A 151 -6.49 -7.01 -11.47
C ALA A 151 -7.01 -7.76 -12.71
N TYR A 152 -6.32 -8.82 -13.12
CA TYR A 152 -6.77 -9.72 -14.17
C TYR A 152 -8.14 -10.33 -13.83
N PHE A 153 -8.27 -10.90 -12.63
CA PHE A 153 -9.49 -11.58 -12.19
C PHE A 153 -10.69 -10.63 -12.15
N LEU A 154 -10.53 -9.42 -11.61
CA LEU A 154 -11.59 -8.41 -11.59
C LEU A 154 -11.97 -7.96 -13.00
N THR A 155 -10.98 -7.79 -13.88
CA THR A 155 -11.20 -7.35 -15.26
C THR A 155 -12.03 -8.38 -16.04
N VAL A 156 -11.73 -9.67 -15.87
CA VAL A 156 -12.36 -10.75 -16.63
C VAL A 156 -13.66 -11.23 -15.99
N HIS A 157 -13.69 -11.36 -14.67
CA HIS A 157 -14.79 -12.01 -13.94
C HIS A 157 -15.64 -11.03 -13.10
N GLY A 158 -15.21 -9.78 -12.95
CA GLY A 158 -15.91 -8.79 -12.14
C GLY A 158 -17.18 -8.22 -12.77
N GLY A 159 -17.41 -8.40 -14.08
CA GLY A 159 -18.55 -7.78 -14.76
C GLY A 159 -18.47 -6.23 -14.77
N ILE A 160 -17.25 -5.68 -14.76
CA ILE A 160 -17.02 -4.24 -14.77
C ILE A 160 -17.50 -3.63 -16.08
N GLN A 161 -18.49 -2.75 -16.00
CA GLN A 161 -18.93 -1.95 -17.15
C GLN A 161 -17.86 -0.90 -17.51
N ASN A 162 -17.62 -0.68 -18.80
CA ASN A 162 -16.61 0.28 -19.29
C ASN A 162 -15.21 0.03 -18.71
N VAL A 163 -14.74 -1.21 -18.77
CA VAL A 163 -13.48 -1.65 -18.13
C VAL A 163 -12.27 -0.80 -18.51
N ALA A 164 -12.14 -0.37 -19.76
CA ALA A 164 -11.05 0.50 -20.21
C ALA A 164 -11.05 1.85 -19.48
N LEU A 165 -12.23 2.44 -19.24
CA LEU A 165 -12.35 3.70 -18.50
C LEU A 165 -11.94 3.51 -17.05
N TRP A 166 -12.35 2.41 -16.41
CA TRP A 166 -11.91 2.09 -15.04
C TRP A 166 -10.40 1.98 -14.94
N TRP A 167 -9.74 1.28 -15.86
CA TRP A 167 -8.28 1.18 -15.92
C TRP A 167 -7.60 2.55 -16.06
N VAL A 168 -8.07 3.38 -16.99
CA VAL A 168 -7.52 4.73 -17.18
C VAL A 168 -7.67 5.57 -15.91
N LEU A 169 -8.86 5.59 -15.31
CA LEU A 169 -9.14 6.39 -14.11
C LEU A 169 -8.36 5.89 -12.90
N THR A 170 -8.26 4.57 -12.71
CA THR A 170 -7.52 3.98 -11.58
C THR A 170 -6.02 4.21 -11.68
N ILE A 171 -5.43 4.04 -12.86
CA ILE A 171 -4.02 4.35 -13.09
C ILE A 171 -3.77 5.84 -12.87
N ALA A 172 -4.57 6.71 -13.50
CA ALA A 172 -4.41 8.15 -13.40
C ALA A 172 -4.52 8.63 -11.94
N PHE A 173 -5.55 8.19 -11.23
CA PHE A 173 -5.75 8.51 -9.81
C PHE A 173 -4.57 8.01 -8.98
N SER A 174 -4.19 6.74 -9.13
CA SER A 174 -3.16 6.13 -8.28
C SER A 174 -1.80 6.78 -8.51
N VAL A 175 -1.42 7.07 -9.75
CA VAL A 175 -0.20 7.83 -10.07
C VAL A 175 -0.25 9.23 -9.44
N ALA A 176 -1.35 9.96 -9.63
CA ALA A 176 -1.50 11.31 -9.08
C ALA A 176 -1.39 11.32 -7.54
N SER A 177 -2.03 10.36 -6.86
CA SER A 177 -1.96 10.23 -5.41
C SER A 177 -0.54 9.95 -4.93
N HIS A 178 0.19 9.04 -5.57
CA HIS A 178 1.58 8.75 -5.19
C HIS A 178 2.51 9.94 -5.44
N VAL A 179 2.34 10.66 -6.54
CA VAL A 179 3.10 11.90 -6.81
C VAL A 179 2.81 12.96 -5.74
N ALA A 180 1.54 13.14 -5.35
CA ALA A 180 1.15 14.07 -4.31
C ALA A 180 1.77 13.70 -2.95
N VAL A 181 1.66 12.44 -2.56
CA VAL A 181 2.25 11.90 -1.32
C VAL A 181 3.77 12.07 -1.32
N PHE A 182 4.44 11.72 -2.41
CA PHE A 182 5.89 11.87 -2.53
C PHE A 182 6.30 13.34 -2.39
N ARG A 183 5.61 14.26 -3.07
CA ARG A 183 5.88 15.70 -2.92
C ARG A 183 5.71 16.18 -1.49
N LEU A 184 4.59 15.85 -0.83
CA LEU A 184 4.29 16.24 0.54
C LEU A 184 5.27 15.63 1.56
N GLY A 185 5.71 14.39 1.34
CA GLY A 185 6.69 13.72 2.18
C GLY A 185 8.10 14.29 2.05
N MET A 186 8.41 14.90 0.90
CA MET A 186 9.75 15.33 0.52
C MET A 186 9.97 16.84 0.64
N THR A 187 8.92 17.63 0.82
CA THR A 187 9.03 19.04 1.22
C THR A 187 9.66 19.13 2.61
N THR A 188 10.60 20.05 2.79
CA THR A 188 11.28 20.36 4.06
C THR A 188 10.28 20.82 5.10
#